data_AF-A0A352RUR5-F1
#
_entry.id   AF-A0A352RUR5-F1
#
_cell.length_a   1.000
_cell.length_b   1.000
_cell.length_c   1.000
_cell.angle_alpha   90.00
_cell.angle_beta   90.00
_cell.angle_gamma   90.00
#
_symmetry.space_group_name_H-M   'P 1'
#
loop_
_entity.id
_entity.type
_entity.pdbx_description
1 polymer ?
#
loop_
_entity_poly.entity_id
_entity_poly.type
_entity_poly.pdbx_seq_one_letter_code
_entity_poly.pdbx_strand_id
1 'polypeptide(L)'
;ANSLITLTSGKVVDVTGNGDYAIGRWTDGSSTIGAVNVNQGDHYAVGTPLKLLQVLGIGKTLACTQIASTSPTAVSGNFPVGKLNSATAVIDLNGPTLQTLNLDVAIGSDAHATANIVGTVLNGVTQSNGVLHHVQTLGTSQSQPLLAIGYAMPTPSSGDVTGVVILKCQ
;
A
#
# COMPACT_ATOMS: atom_id res chain seq x y z
N ALA A 1 -1.83 13.70 11.59
CA ALA A 1 -0.95 13.57 12.77
C ALA A 1 -0.19 12.26 12.61
N ASN A 2 1.15 12.31 12.58
CA ASN A 2 1.98 11.10 12.66
C ASN A 2 2.00 10.66 14.13
N SER A 3 0.94 10.02 14.60
CA SER A 3 0.94 9.39 15.90
C SER A 3 1.92 8.22 15.84
N LEU A 4 2.90 8.23 16.75
CA LEU A 4 3.89 7.16 16.85
C LEU A 4 3.16 5.88 17.29
N ILE A 5 2.86 4.97 16.36
CA ILE A 5 2.28 3.67 16.71
C ILE A 5 3.40 2.82 17.29
N THR A 6 3.23 2.40 18.53
CA THR A 6 4.22 1.55 19.23
C THR A 6 3.67 0.14 19.37
N LEU A 7 4.48 -0.85 19.02
CA LEU A 7 4.17 -2.26 19.24
C LEU A 7 4.50 -2.61 20.70
N THR A 8 3.52 -3.11 21.44
CA THR A 8 3.67 -3.58 22.82
C THR A 8 4.10 -5.05 22.86
N SER A 9 3.50 -5.87 21.99
CA SER A 9 3.81 -7.30 21.84
C SER A 9 3.47 -7.77 20.43
N GLY A 10 4.04 -8.88 19.99
CA GLY A 10 3.64 -9.58 18.79
C GLY A 10 4.82 -10.01 17.91
N LYS A 11 4.50 -10.32 16.65
CA LYS A 11 5.46 -10.77 15.64
C LYS A 11 5.51 -9.78 14.50
N VAL A 12 6.72 -9.58 13.97
CA VAL A 12 6.94 -8.87 12.72
C VAL A 12 7.12 -9.91 11.62
N VAL A 13 6.26 -9.86 10.61
CA VAL A 13 6.23 -10.78 9.47
C VAL A 13 6.20 -10.00 8.16
N ASP A 14 6.30 -10.71 7.03
CA ASP A 14 6.29 -10.15 5.67
C ASP A 14 7.36 -9.06 5.45
N VAL A 15 8.48 -9.17 6.17
CA VAL A 15 9.55 -8.18 6.13
C VAL A 15 10.32 -8.29 4.81
N THR A 16 10.41 -7.18 4.10
CA THR A 16 11.21 -7.05 2.87
C THR A 16 11.71 -5.62 2.73
N GLY A 17 12.90 -5.44 2.18
CA GLY A 17 13.49 -4.13 1.96
C GLY A 17 14.80 -4.20 1.21
N ASN A 18 15.27 -3.06 0.71
CA ASN A 18 16.49 -2.95 -0.11
C ASN A 18 17.39 -1.76 0.26
N GLY A 19 17.13 -1.11 1.40
CA GLY A 19 17.85 0.10 1.85
C GLY A 19 17.13 1.41 1.49
N ASP A 20 16.40 1.46 0.37
CA ASP A 20 15.57 2.62 0.02
C ASP A 20 14.19 2.56 0.69
N TYR A 21 13.71 1.34 0.93
CA TYR A 21 12.49 1.06 1.67
C TYR A 21 12.62 -0.18 2.54
N ALA A 22 11.72 -0.30 3.52
CA ALA A 22 11.37 -1.55 4.16
C ALA A 22 9.85 -1.59 4.39
N ILE A 23 9.26 -2.78 4.26
CA ILE A 23 7.87 -3.05 4.62
C ILE A 23 7.80 -4.17 5.64
N GLY A 24 6.64 -4.30 6.27
CA GLY A 24 6.28 -5.46 7.04
C GLY A 24 4.88 -5.35 7.63
N ARG A 25 4.53 -6.36 8.42
CA ARG A 25 3.25 -6.47 9.10
C ARG A 25 3.46 -6.91 10.54
N TRP A 26 2.86 -6.19 11.48
CA TRP A 26 2.77 -6.61 12.88
C TRP A 26 1.54 -7.46 13.08
N THR A 27 1.67 -8.61 13.72
CA THR A 27 0.58 -9.59 13.89
C THR A 27 0.69 -10.29 15.25
N ASP A 28 -0.37 -10.97 15.66
CA ASP A 28 -0.39 -11.82 16.87
C ASP A 28 0.04 -11.03 18.12
N GLY A 29 -0.55 -9.86 18.31
CA GLY A 29 0.03 -8.82 19.17
C GLY A 29 -0.88 -7.67 19.51
N SER A 30 -0.29 -6.65 20.13
CA SER A 30 -0.98 -5.43 20.52
C SER A 30 -0.12 -4.20 20.28
N SER A 31 -0.77 -3.12 19.86
CA SER A 31 -0.17 -1.81 19.61
C SER A 31 -0.99 -0.72 20.32
N THR A 32 -0.51 0.52 20.27
CA THR A 32 -1.23 1.69 20.82
C THR A 32 -2.59 1.96 20.17
N ILE A 33 -2.93 1.28 19.08
CA ILE A 33 -4.20 1.45 18.36
C ILE A 33 -5.14 0.23 18.47
N GLY A 34 -4.70 -0.89 19.06
CA GLY A 34 -5.54 -2.07 19.25
C GLY A 34 -4.76 -3.37 19.34
N ALA A 35 -5.49 -4.48 19.46
CA ALA A 35 -4.94 -5.83 19.38
C ALA A 35 -5.28 -6.46 18.02
N VAL A 36 -4.33 -7.22 17.48
CA VAL A 36 -4.48 -7.96 16.23
C VAL A 36 -4.17 -9.43 16.47
N ASN A 37 -4.98 -10.33 15.92
CA ASN A 37 -4.72 -11.76 15.98
C ASN A 37 -3.75 -12.21 14.87
N VAL A 38 -3.48 -13.52 14.78
CA VAL A 38 -2.55 -14.11 13.79
C VAL A 38 -2.96 -13.91 12.32
N ASN A 39 -4.25 -13.68 12.07
CA ASN A 39 -4.83 -13.46 10.75
C ASN A 39 -4.99 -11.97 10.40
N GLN A 40 -4.74 -11.09 11.35
CA GLN A 40 -4.78 -9.64 11.19
C GLN A 40 -3.35 -9.09 11.17
N GLY A 41 -3.22 -7.82 10.80
CA GLY A 41 -2.01 -7.10 11.15
C GLY A 41 -2.03 -5.62 10.85
N ASP A 42 -1.17 -4.91 11.56
CA ASP A 42 -0.86 -3.52 11.30
C ASP A 42 0.28 -3.48 10.26
N HIS A 43 -0.04 -3.01 9.06
CA HIS A 43 0.89 -2.97 7.92
C HIS A 43 1.68 -1.66 7.94
N TYR A 44 2.97 -1.73 7.62
CA TYR A 44 3.82 -0.55 7.55
C TYR A 44 4.74 -0.56 6.34
N ALA A 45 5.08 0.66 5.91
CA ALA A 45 6.17 0.94 4.99
C ALA A 45 7.00 2.08 5.58
N VAL A 46 8.31 1.98 5.43
CA VAL A 46 9.28 3.02 5.76
C VAL A 46 10.22 3.20 4.59
N GLY A 47 10.71 4.42 4.38
CA GLY A 47 11.69 4.73 3.36
C GLY A 47 12.02 6.21 3.37
N THR A 48 12.92 6.62 2.48
CA THR A 48 13.30 8.03 2.34
C THR A 48 12.18 8.79 1.63
N PRO A 49 11.53 9.80 2.25
CA PRO A 49 10.49 10.57 1.57
C PRO A 49 11.07 11.33 0.38
N LEU A 50 10.42 11.23 -0.77
CA LEU A 50 10.82 11.90 -1.99
C LEU A 50 9.75 12.93 -2.39
N LYS A 51 10.14 14.20 -2.54
CA LYS A 51 9.28 15.22 -3.12
C LYS A 51 9.41 15.19 -4.64
N LEU A 52 8.32 14.85 -5.33
CA LEU A 52 8.26 14.96 -6.80
C LEU A 52 8.04 16.41 -7.22
N LEU A 53 8.91 16.91 -8.10
CA LEU A 53 8.74 18.21 -8.73
C LEU A 53 7.96 18.06 -10.03
N GLN A 54 7.18 19.10 -10.34
CA GLN A 54 6.46 19.15 -11.61
C GLN A 54 7.44 19.13 -12.79
N VAL A 55 7.15 18.31 -13.80
CA VAL A 55 7.88 18.29 -15.07
C VAL A 55 6.94 18.80 -16.15
N LEU A 56 7.24 19.98 -16.69
CA LEU A 56 6.43 20.58 -17.76
C LEU A 56 6.53 19.74 -19.04
N GLY A 57 5.39 19.43 -19.63
CA GLY A 57 5.28 18.70 -20.89
C GLY A 57 4.12 17.72 -20.90
N ILE A 58 3.65 17.39 -22.09
CA ILE A 58 2.56 16.43 -22.29
C ILE A 58 3.10 15.01 -22.08
N GLY A 59 2.33 14.17 -21.38
CA GLY A 59 2.62 12.73 -21.26
C GLY A 59 3.85 12.40 -20.43
N LYS A 60 4.21 13.23 -19.45
CA LYS A 60 5.30 12.95 -18.49
C LYS A 60 4.82 12.00 -17.40
N THR A 61 4.44 10.80 -17.80
CA THR A 61 3.95 9.75 -16.90
C THR A 61 5.02 8.72 -16.62
N LEU A 62 5.02 8.14 -15.42
CA LEU A 62 5.83 6.97 -15.08
C LEU A 62 4.92 5.78 -14.79
N ALA A 63 5.25 4.63 -15.34
CA ALA A 63 4.53 3.38 -15.08
C ALA A 63 5.17 2.70 -13.88
N CYS A 64 4.34 2.25 -12.94
CA CYS A 64 4.78 1.67 -11.69
C CYS A 64 4.35 0.21 -11.57
N THR A 65 5.29 -0.65 -11.21
CA THR A 65 5.06 -2.08 -11.00
C THR A 65 5.42 -2.50 -9.59
N GLN A 66 4.67 -3.46 -9.05
CA GLN A 66 4.92 -4.04 -7.73
C GLN A 66 6.32 -4.65 -7.64
N ILE A 67 7.04 -4.30 -6.57
CA ILE A 67 8.33 -4.91 -6.20
C ILE A 67 8.33 -5.56 -4.82
N ALA A 68 7.40 -5.18 -3.95
CA ALA A 68 7.20 -5.81 -2.63
C ALA A 68 5.77 -5.56 -2.14
N SER A 69 5.23 -6.48 -1.33
CA SER A 69 3.94 -6.31 -0.68
C SER A 69 3.86 -7.14 0.59
N THR A 70 3.02 -6.73 1.53
CA THR A 70 2.62 -7.58 2.66
C THR A 70 1.55 -8.59 2.21
N SER A 71 1.35 -9.66 3.01
CA SER A 71 0.16 -10.51 2.83
C SER A 71 -1.08 -9.75 3.32
N PRO A 72 -2.09 -9.49 2.45
CA PRO A 72 -3.26 -8.72 2.85
C PRO A 72 -4.07 -9.43 3.94
N THR A 73 -4.70 -8.67 4.83
CA THR A 73 -5.44 -9.22 5.97
C THR A 73 -6.86 -8.67 6.03
N ALA A 74 -7.84 -9.54 6.24
CA ALA A 74 -9.21 -9.13 6.53
C ALA A 74 -9.26 -8.42 7.89
N VAL A 75 -9.93 -7.26 7.95
CA VAL A 75 -10.08 -6.48 9.19
C VAL A 75 -10.80 -7.30 10.28
N SER A 76 -11.67 -8.24 9.89
CA SER A 76 -12.36 -9.13 10.82
C SER A 76 -11.45 -10.16 11.52
N GLY A 77 -10.31 -10.52 10.91
CA GLY A 77 -9.42 -11.58 11.42
C GLY A 77 -9.97 -13.02 11.31
N ASN A 78 -11.09 -13.21 10.62
CA ASN A 78 -11.74 -14.52 10.48
C ASN A 78 -11.19 -15.38 9.34
N PHE A 79 -10.31 -14.81 8.51
CA PHE A 79 -9.76 -15.46 7.32
C PHE A 79 -8.25 -15.54 7.42
N PRO A 80 -7.61 -16.65 6.98
CA PRO A 80 -6.18 -16.67 6.78
C PRO A 80 -5.72 -15.49 5.91
N VAL A 81 -4.48 -15.06 6.12
CA VAL A 81 -3.89 -13.98 5.33
C VAL A 81 -3.94 -14.30 3.83
N GLY A 82 -4.23 -13.28 3.04
CA GLY A 82 -4.34 -13.39 1.60
C GLY A 82 -3.01 -13.21 0.87
N LYS A 83 -3.13 -12.93 -0.43
CA LYS A 83 -2.04 -12.60 -1.33
C LYS A 83 -2.43 -11.42 -2.22
N LEU A 84 -1.50 -10.49 -2.42
CA LEU A 84 -1.60 -9.52 -3.50
C LEU A 84 -1.12 -10.18 -4.79
N ASN A 85 -2.03 -10.44 -5.73
CA ASN A 85 -1.72 -11.06 -7.02
C ASN A 85 -0.94 -10.11 -7.91
N SER A 86 -1.40 -8.85 -7.99
CA SER A 86 -0.72 -7.79 -8.72
C SER A 86 -1.12 -6.41 -8.20
N ALA A 87 -0.20 -5.46 -8.39
CA ALA A 87 -0.49 -4.04 -8.25
C ALA A 87 0.29 -3.24 -9.30
N THR A 88 -0.39 -2.30 -9.95
CA THR A 88 0.20 -1.38 -10.92
C THR A 88 -0.33 0.02 -10.71
N ALA A 89 0.46 1.01 -11.09
CA ALA A 89 0.03 2.40 -11.05
C ALA A 89 0.62 3.20 -12.20
N VAL A 90 0.03 4.35 -12.48
CA VAL A 90 0.59 5.38 -13.34
C VAL A 90 0.57 6.70 -12.61
N ILE A 91 1.70 7.39 -12.56
CA ILE A 91 1.78 8.75 -12.00
C ILE A 91 2.03 9.77 -13.11
N ASP A 92 1.46 10.97 -12.95
CA ASP A 92 1.71 12.11 -13.83
C ASP A 92 2.66 13.11 -13.16
N LEU A 93 3.81 13.37 -13.78
CA LEU A 93 4.75 14.36 -13.29
C LEU A 93 4.37 15.79 -13.69
N ASN A 94 3.44 16.01 -14.63
CA ASN A 94 2.96 17.35 -15.00
C ASN A 94 2.02 17.97 -13.94
N GLY A 95 1.51 17.16 -13.03
CA GLY A 95 0.85 17.60 -11.81
C GLY A 95 0.83 16.40 -10.89
N PRO A 96 1.79 16.26 -9.94
CA PRO A 96 2.16 15.02 -9.26
C PRO A 96 0.94 14.31 -8.65
N THR A 97 0.30 13.50 -9.48
CA THR A 97 -0.97 12.83 -9.22
C THR A 97 -0.83 11.37 -9.56
N LEU A 98 -1.58 10.55 -8.84
CA LEU A 98 -1.72 9.13 -9.14
C LEU A 98 -2.88 9.02 -10.14
N GLN A 99 -2.53 8.89 -11.42
CA GLN A 99 -3.52 8.79 -12.49
C GLN A 99 -4.33 7.51 -12.35
N THR A 100 -3.65 6.39 -12.13
CA THR A 100 -4.30 5.09 -11.92
C THR A 100 -3.59 4.29 -10.84
N LEU A 101 -4.35 3.49 -10.12
CA LEU A 101 -3.88 2.42 -9.25
C LEU A 101 -4.81 1.22 -9.41
N ASN A 102 -4.24 0.10 -9.82
CA ASN A 102 -4.93 -1.18 -9.92
C ASN A 102 -4.39 -2.13 -8.87
N LEU A 103 -5.29 -2.80 -8.17
CA LEU A 103 -4.99 -3.86 -7.19
C LEU A 103 -5.76 -5.12 -7.57
N ASP A 104 -5.14 -6.27 -7.39
CA ASP A 104 -5.76 -7.59 -7.49
C ASP A 104 -5.35 -8.42 -6.26
N VAL A 105 -6.32 -8.74 -5.41
CA VAL A 105 -6.12 -9.42 -4.14
C VAL A 105 -6.86 -10.77 -4.13
N ALA A 106 -6.17 -11.80 -3.65
CA ALA A 106 -6.75 -13.09 -3.32
C ALA A 106 -6.86 -13.27 -1.80
N ILE A 107 -8.06 -13.55 -1.28
CA ILE A 107 -8.32 -13.77 0.15
C ILE A 107 -9.68 -14.41 0.36
N GLY A 108 -9.80 -15.28 1.38
CA GLY A 108 -11.02 -16.05 1.59
C GLY A 108 -11.34 -16.93 0.38
N SER A 109 -12.55 -16.80 -0.18
CA SER A 109 -12.93 -17.47 -1.43
C SER A 109 -12.70 -16.61 -2.67
N ASP A 110 -12.27 -15.36 -2.51
CA ASP A 110 -12.05 -14.45 -3.62
C ASP A 110 -10.66 -14.73 -4.23
N ALA A 111 -10.62 -15.26 -5.45
CA ALA A 111 -9.36 -15.44 -6.18
C ALA A 111 -8.85 -14.13 -6.79
N HIS A 112 -9.76 -13.22 -7.14
CA HIS A 112 -9.49 -11.93 -7.80
C HIS A 112 -10.47 -10.85 -7.35
N ALA A 113 -10.27 -10.31 -6.15
CA ALA A 113 -10.91 -9.07 -5.72
C ALA A 113 -10.10 -7.89 -6.26
N THR A 114 -10.65 -7.16 -7.23
CA THR A 114 -9.93 -6.08 -7.92
C THR A 114 -10.42 -4.70 -7.53
N ALA A 115 -9.51 -3.74 -7.53
CA ALA A 115 -9.82 -2.32 -7.38
C ALA A 115 -9.11 -1.51 -8.46
N ASN A 116 -9.82 -0.52 -9.00
CA ASN A 116 -9.28 0.48 -9.91
C ASN A 116 -9.60 1.87 -9.39
N ILE A 117 -8.56 2.62 -9.06
CA ILE A 117 -8.62 3.99 -8.55
C ILE A 117 -8.07 4.89 -9.65
N VAL A 118 -8.80 5.97 -9.96
CA VAL A 118 -8.41 6.93 -11.00
C VAL A 118 -8.41 8.34 -10.43
N GLY A 119 -7.40 9.13 -10.81
CA GLY A 119 -7.36 10.57 -10.55
C GLY A 119 -7.29 10.93 -9.07
N THR A 120 -6.30 10.41 -8.35
CA THR A 120 -6.09 10.71 -6.92
C THR A 120 -4.76 11.44 -6.68
N VAL A 121 -4.57 11.93 -5.46
CA VAL A 121 -3.38 12.71 -5.07
C VAL A 121 -2.22 11.79 -4.69
N LEU A 122 -1.00 12.25 -4.95
CA LEU A 122 0.20 11.68 -4.31
C LEU A 122 0.36 12.30 -2.92
N ASN A 123 0.98 11.55 -2.00
CA ASN A 123 1.31 12.02 -0.64
C ASN A 123 0.07 12.41 0.18
N GLY A 124 -0.84 11.46 0.39
CA GLY A 124 -2.06 11.70 1.13
C GLY A 124 -2.86 10.44 1.39
N VAL A 125 -3.87 10.59 2.26
CA VAL A 125 -4.88 9.57 2.54
C VAL A 125 -6.17 10.00 1.87
N THR A 126 -6.66 9.16 0.96
CA THR A 126 -7.86 9.45 0.16
C THR A 126 -8.71 8.20 0.01
N GLN A 127 -10.00 8.40 -0.23
CA GLN A 127 -10.93 7.32 -0.54
C GLN A 127 -11.48 7.51 -1.94
N SER A 128 -11.44 6.46 -2.75
CA SER A 128 -12.03 6.46 -4.09
C SER A 128 -12.57 5.07 -4.40
N ASN A 129 -13.77 4.99 -4.99
CA ASN A 129 -14.44 3.73 -5.33
C ASN A 129 -14.52 2.73 -4.16
N GLY A 130 -14.75 3.24 -2.93
CA GLY A 130 -14.80 2.41 -1.71
C GLY A 130 -13.43 1.99 -1.17
N VAL A 131 -12.33 2.30 -1.87
CA VAL A 131 -10.98 1.96 -1.44
C VAL A 131 -10.32 3.14 -0.74
N LEU A 132 -10.03 2.97 0.55
CA LEU A 132 -9.18 3.87 1.29
C LEU A 132 -7.73 3.56 0.93
N HIS A 133 -6.95 4.57 0.57
CA HIS A 133 -5.55 4.40 0.22
C HIS A 133 -4.71 5.55 0.78
N HIS A 134 -3.53 5.20 1.28
CA HIS A 134 -2.50 6.13 1.72
C HIS A 134 -1.31 5.97 0.79
N VAL A 135 -1.01 7.02 0.02
CA VAL A 135 0.08 7.01 -0.95
C VAL A 135 1.20 7.89 -0.43
N GLN A 136 2.43 7.39 -0.46
CA GLN A 136 3.64 8.17 -0.18
C GLN A 136 4.69 7.91 -1.27
N THR A 137 5.29 8.98 -1.77
CA THR A 137 6.42 8.90 -2.70
C THR A 137 7.73 8.77 -1.91
N LEU A 138 8.52 7.74 -2.25
CA LEU A 138 9.76 7.40 -1.60
C LEU A 138 10.93 7.33 -2.60
N GLY A 139 12.15 7.24 -2.09
CA GLY A 139 13.37 7.02 -2.85
C GLY A 139 14.25 8.26 -2.98
N THR A 140 15.21 8.19 -3.90
CA THR A 140 16.26 9.21 -4.07
C THR A 140 16.27 9.85 -5.47
N SER A 141 15.47 9.34 -6.41
CA SER A 141 15.41 9.82 -7.79
C SER A 141 13.99 10.08 -8.26
N GLN A 142 13.76 11.26 -8.83
CA GLN A 142 12.47 11.61 -9.44
C GLN A 142 12.19 10.83 -10.73
N SER A 143 13.20 10.32 -11.43
CA SER A 143 13.01 9.51 -12.64
C SER A 143 12.70 8.05 -12.34
N GLN A 144 13.03 7.59 -11.12
CA GLN A 144 12.75 6.24 -10.64
C GLN A 144 12.22 6.26 -9.20
N PRO A 145 11.10 6.95 -8.94
CA PRO A 145 10.56 7.03 -7.59
C PRO A 145 9.94 5.69 -7.19
N LEU A 146 9.86 5.48 -5.89
CA LEU A 146 9.06 4.42 -5.30
C LEU A 146 7.71 4.98 -4.83
N LEU A 147 6.66 4.18 -4.87
CA LEU A 147 5.39 4.49 -4.22
C LEU A 147 5.12 3.46 -3.13
N ALA A 148 5.00 3.92 -1.89
CA ALA A 148 4.40 3.13 -0.83
C ALA A 148 2.90 3.39 -0.81
N ILE A 149 2.12 2.32 -0.88
CA ILE A 149 0.67 2.41 -0.91
C ILE A 149 0.12 1.48 0.17
N GLY A 150 -0.39 2.05 1.25
CA GLY A 150 -1.29 1.35 2.15
C GLY A 150 -2.70 1.40 1.58
N TYR A 151 -3.45 0.30 1.61
CA TYR A 151 -4.83 0.26 1.11
C TYR A 151 -5.74 -0.50 2.06
N ALA A 152 -7.03 -0.15 2.02
CA ALA A 152 -8.14 -0.91 2.55
C ALA A 152 -9.23 -0.96 1.47
N MET A 153 -9.56 -2.15 0.99
CA MET A 153 -10.56 -2.36 -0.06
C MET A 153 -11.60 -3.40 0.36
N PRO A 154 -12.88 -3.21 0.00
CA PRO A 154 -13.89 -4.22 0.23
C PRO A 154 -13.64 -5.43 -0.67
N THR A 155 -13.84 -6.63 -0.13
CA THR A 155 -13.85 -7.89 -0.87
C THR A 155 -15.18 -8.61 -0.67
N PRO A 156 -15.71 -9.33 -1.68
CA PRO A 156 -17.01 -9.99 -1.57
C PRO A 156 -17.13 -10.98 -0.42
N SER A 157 -16.09 -11.78 -0.15
CA SER A 157 -16.15 -12.88 0.82
C SER A 157 -15.60 -12.52 2.20
N SER A 158 -14.55 -11.69 2.27
CA SER A 158 -13.80 -11.47 3.51
C SER A 158 -14.02 -10.10 4.16
N GLY A 159 -14.86 -9.26 3.55
CA GLY A 159 -15.12 -7.89 3.98
C GLY A 159 -13.97 -6.97 3.62
N ASP A 160 -13.71 -5.96 4.45
CA ASP A 160 -12.60 -5.03 4.21
C ASP A 160 -11.25 -5.70 4.44
N VAL A 161 -10.36 -5.54 3.47
CA VAL A 161 -9.03 -6.15 3.44
C VAL A 161 -7.99 -5.07 3.31
N THR A 162 -6.96 -5.16 4.16
CA THR A 162 -5.88 -4.19 4.24
C THR A 162 -4.55 -4.77 3.82
N GLY A 163 -3.69 -3.93 3.25
CA GLY A 163 -2.35 -4.33 2.85
C GLY A 163 -1.46 -3.12 2.54
N VAL A 164 -0.17 -3.39 2.36
CA VAL A 164 0.82 -2.41 1.90
C VAL A 164 1.56 -2.98 0.70
N VAL A 165 1.78 -2.14 -0.31
CA VAL A 165 2.58 -2.46 -1.49
C VAL A 165 3.59 -1.36 -1.78
N ILE A 166 4.77 -1.76 -2.24
CA ILE A 166 5.78 -0.87 -2.83
C ILE A 166 5.79 -1.08 -4.33
N LEU A 167 5.60 0.01 -5.06
CA LEU A 167 5.72 0.05 -6.52
C LEU A 167 7.01 0.79 -6.90
N LYS A 168 7.72 0.30 -7.92
CA LYS A 168 8.81 1.03 -8.58
C LYS A 168 8.30 1.66 -9.86
N CYS A 169 8.48 2.97 -10.01
CA CYS A 169 8.07 3.72 -11.20
C CYS A 169 9.25 3.98 -12.12
N GLN A 170 9.04 3.93 -13.44
CA GLN A 170 10.04 4.24 -14.47
C GLN A 170 9.40 4.58 -15.81
#